data_AF-A0A383TG74-F1
#
_entry.id   AF-A0A383TG74-F1
#
_cell.length_a   1.000
_cell.length_b   1.000
_cell.length_c   1.000
_cell.angle_alpha   90.00
_cell.angle_beta   90.00
_cell.angle_gamma   90.00
#
_symmetry.space_group_name_H-M   'P 1'
#
loop_
_entity.id
_entity.type
_entity.pdbx_description
1 polymer ?
#
loop_
_entity_poly.entity_id
_entity_poly.type
_entity_poly.pdbx_seq_one_letter_code
_entity_poly.pdbx_strand_id
1 'polypeptide(L)'
;MIINAPEFQKAIPIIEAIERAGYEAYFVGGSVRDTLLHLDISDVDIASSAMPEEIQRIFPITFDVGIQHGTVMVLHERETYEITTFRTESKYEKFRRPEKVQYVRSLQDDLKRRDFTINAIAIDRHGNIKDYFNGQEDLANKLIRAVGNPEERFREDALRMMRAARFVSQLDFEIEQATKEAIIEYHPLLSKIAVERVREEWNKLLIGRNRKGGIKFFVETRLFQMCPGFQNREKALIDLALFPLQFKGTTIAWTVLIHFLDLKDEAIEPFLRQWKCSRKEIMDIRIGVQALNKRLQQFWDYPLLFETGIEIAMQIEAIIEGFGLPNQSENLIELNESMPIHTLKDLALDGKELLSLLGIQRGGPFVGEIFEELKTLVLANKLENSHPAIRDFIMKRRMIYLDETFAAVYTVGQKDLASEIGSGTLPVLATPALLAMIENACMGIVKEHLSEGDTTVGIHCDLHHKKASPIHAEITVTVRVTEHRGNKYFFECAAHSQGHEIASAKHTRAVVNANEFMASLQ
;
A
#
# COMPACT_ATOMS: atom_id res chain seq x y z
N MET A 1 -16.59 18.03 -38.78
CA MET A 1 -15.51 19.04 -38.81
C MET A 1 -14.69 18.87 -37.55
N ILE A 2 -13.35 18.96 -37.64
CA ILE A 2 -12.42 18.65 -36.55
C ILE A 2 -12.68 19.51 -35.30
N ILE A 3 -13.17 20.74 -35.50
CA ILE A 3 -13.53 21.66 -34.40
C ILE A 3 -14.80 21.28 -33.65
N ASN A 4 -15.57 20.29 -34.10
CA ASN A 4 -16.86 19.93 -33.48
C ASN A 4 -16.70 19.18 -32.15
N ALA A 5 -15.47 18.85 -31.75
CA ALA A 5 -15.20 18.31 -30.41
C ALA A 5 -15.74 19.31 -29.35
N PRO A 6 -16.58 18.86 -28.39
CA PRO A 6 -17.16 19.73 -27.37
C PRO A 6 -16.13 20.58 -26.63
N GLU A 7 -14.95 20.01 -26.36
CA GLU A 7 -13.84 20.64 -25.67
C GLU A 7 -13.28 21.82 -26.48
N PHE A 8 -13.13 21.65 -27.80
CA PHE A 8 -12.71 22.75 -28.67
C PHE A 8 -13.79 23.81 -28.79
N GLN A 9 -15.07 23.44 -28.86
CA GLN A 9 -16.16 24.42 -28.93
C GLN A 9 -16.20 25.34 -27.71
N LYS A 10 -15.97 24.80 -26.51
CA LYS A 10 -15.86 25.59 -25.28
C LYS A 10 -14.63 26.50 -25.24
N ALA A 11 -13.56 26.11 -25.93
CA ALA A 11 -12.30 26.86 -25.98
C ALA A 11 -12.25 27.93 -27.09
N ILE A 12 -13.14 27.87 -28.09
CA ILE A 12 -13.20 28.86 -29.19
C ILE A 12 -13.30 30.31 -28.69
N PRO A 13 -14.13 30.66 -27.69
CA PRO A 13 -14.21 32.02 -27.16
C PRO A 13 -12.87 32.57 -26.65
N ILE A 14 -11.98 31.70 -26.17
CA ILE A 14 -10.64 32.06 -25.69
C ILE A 14 -9.76 32.45 -26.87
N ILE A 15 -9.73 31.62 -27.93
CA ILE A 15 -9.01 31.95 -29.17
C ILE A 15 -9.55 33.26 -29.76
N GLU A 16 -10.87 33.45 -29.81
CA GLU A 16 -11.47 34.68 -30.31
C GLU A 16 -11.07 35.92 -29.51
N ALA A 17 -11.00 35.81 -28.17
CA ALA A 17 -10.57 36.92 -27.33
C ALA A 17 -9.12 37.34 -27.62
N ILE A 18 -8.24 36.36 -27.86
CA ILE A 18 -6.84 36.59 -28.21
C ILE A 18 -6.71 37.21 -29.61
N GLU A 19 -7.45 36.68 -30.58
CA GLU A 19 -7.50 37.21 -31.96
C GLU A 19 -8.04 38.65 -32.00
N ARG A 20 -9.09 38.96 -31.23
CA ARG A 20 -9.64 40.32 -31.10
C ARG A 20 -8.64 41.30 -30.50
N ALA A 21 -7.71 40.83 -29.67
CA ALA A 21 -6.63 41.62 -29.12
C ALA A 21 -5.44 41.80 -30.10
N GLY A 22 -5.51 41.21 -31.30
CA GLY A 22 -4.51 41.37 -32.35
C GLY A 22 -3.41 40.30 -32.38
N TYR A 23 -3.61 39.18 -31.68
CA TYR A 23 -2.63 38.09 -31.57
C TYR A 23 -3.15 36.81 -32.23
N GLU A 24 -2.24 36.00 -32.77
CA GLU A 24 -2.58 34.65 -33.26
C GLU A 24 -2.77 33.66 -32.10
N ALA A 25 -3.71 32.72 -32.24
CA ALA A 25 -3.90 31.60 -31.32
C ALA A 25 -4.37 30.34 -32.06
N TYR A 26 -3.89 29.18 -31.63
CA TYR A 26 -4.19 27.89 -32.25
C TYR A 26 -4.33 26.80 -31.19
N PHE A 27 -5.20 25.83 -31.46
CA PHE A 27 -5.14 24.53 -30.77
C PHE A 27 -3.91 23.78 -31.22
N VAL A 28 -3.18 23.15 -30.29
CA VAL A 28 -1.91 22.48 -30.56
C VAL A 28 -1.73 21.21 -29.73
N GLY A 29 -0.74 20.38 -30.09
CA GLY A 29 -0.26 19.31 -29.20
C GLY A 29 -1.13 18.07 -29.19
N GLY A 30 -1.29 17.47 -28.01
CA GLY A 30 -1.96 16.19 -27.84
C GLY A 30 -3.44 16.24 -28.24
N SER A 31 -4.13 17.34 -27.90
CA SER A 31 -5.54 17.54 -28.22
C SER A 31 -5.80 17.47 -29.73
N VAL A 32 -4.96 18.12 -30.54
CA VAL A 32 -5.05 18.08 -32.00
C VAL A 32 -4.83 16.67 -32.53
N ARG A 33 -3.76 16.00 -32.08
CA ARG A 33 -3.46 14.61 -32.46
C ARG A 33 -4.64 13.68 -32.13
N ASP A 34 -5.15 13.77 -30.91
CA ASP A 34 -6.19 12.87 -30.41
C ASP A 34 -7.51 13.11 -31.15
N THR A 35 -7.84 14.36 -31.47
CA THR A 35 -8.99 14.69 -32.32
C THR A 35 -8.87 14.09 -33.72
N LEU A 36 -7.68 14.19 -34.33
CA LEU A 36 -7.41 13.62 -35.66
C LEU A 36 -7.44 12.09 -35.66
N LEU A 37 -7.19 11.45 -34.51
CA LEU A 37 -7.32 10.01 -34.30
C LEU A 37 -8.71 9.57 -33.84
N HIS A 38 -9.66 10.50 -33.69
CA HIS A 38 -10.98 10.24 -33.12
C HIS A 38 -10.94 9.64 -31.72
N LEU A 39 -9.98 10.08 -30.91
CA LEU A 39 -9.85 9.77 -29.50
C LEU A 39 -10.44 10.90 -28.65
N ASP A 40 -10.86 10.56 -27.43
CA ASP A 40 -11.32 11.54 -26.45
C ASP A 40 -10.18 12.49 -26.06
N ILE A 41 -10.48 13.78 -25.97
CA ILE A 41 -9.54 14.81 -25.57
C ILE A 41 -9.71 15.04 -24.07
N SER A 42 -8.62 14.99 -23.32
CA SER A 42 -8.62 15.28 -21.87
C SER A 42 -8.42 16.76 -21.59
N ASP A 43 -7.43 17.36 -22.24
CA ASP A 43 -7.03 18.76 -22.02
C ASP A 43 -6.85 19.47 -23.37
N VAL A 44 -7.22 20.75 -23.42
CA VAL A 44 -7.05 21.60 -24.62
C VAL A 44 -5.88 22.57 -24.40
N ASP A 45 -4.79 22.30 -25.10
CA ASP A 45 -3.63 23.19 -25.15
C ASP A 45 -3.80 24.24 -26.26
N ILE A 46 -3.62 25.51 -25.91
CA ILE A 46 -3.64 26.64 -26.83
C ILE A 46 -2.24 27.23 -26.91
N ALA A 47 -1.73 27.45 -28.12
CA ALA A 47 -0.51 28.22 -28.34
C ALA A 47 -0.85 29.57 -28.97
N SER A 48 -0.19 30.64 -28.51
CA SER A 48 -0.45 31.99 -28.98
C SER A 48 0.81 32.82 -29.21
N SER A 49 0.74 33.78 -30.13
CA SER A 49 1.76 34.82 -30.28
C SER A 49 1.75 35.88 -29.16
N ALA A 50 0.72 35.90 -28.32
CA ALA A 50 0.62 36.78 -27.16
C ALA A 50 1.56 36.31 -26.02
N MET A 51 2.30 37.25 -25.44
CA MET A 51 3.16 37.06 -24.28
C MET A 51 2.33 36.81 -23.01
N PRO A 52 2.90 36.20 -21.95
CA PRO A 52 2.18 35.92 -20.72
C PRO A 52 1.47 37.15 -20.12
N GLU A 53 2.15 38.31 -20.11
CA GLU A 53 1.58 39.56 -19.60
C GLU A 53 0.46 40.12 -20.49
N GLU A 54 0.49 39.80 -21.78
CA GLU A 54 -0.57 40.17 -22.74
C GLU A 54 -1.80 39.29 -22.52
N ILE A 55 -1.61 37.97 -22.32
CA ILE A 55 -2.68 37.03 -21.95
C ILE A 55 -3.35 37.46 -20.63
N GLN A 56 -2.58 37.82 -19.61
CA GLN A 56 -3.11 38.31 -18.32
C GLN A 56 -3.91 39.61 -18.45
N ARG A 57 -3.67 40.43 -19.48
CA ARG A 57 -4.47 41.63 -19.76
C ARG A 57 -5.77 41.32 -20.50
N ILE A 58 -5.78 40.24 -21.30
CA ILE A 58 -6.95 39.81 -22.07
C ILE A 58 -7.98 39.14 -21.15
N PHE A 59 -7.52 38.33 -20.20
CA PHE A 59 -8.39 37.52 -19.34
C PHE A 59 -8.42 37.99 -17.88
N PRO A 60 -9.60 38.04 -17.23
CA PRO A 60 -9.74 38.59 -15.88
C PRO A 60 -9.23 37.67 -14.77
N ILE A 61 -9.21 36.35 -15.02
CA ILE A 61 -8.81 35.34 -14.02
C ILE A 61 -7.76 34.43 -14.66
N THR A 62 -6.51 34.60 -14.22
CA THR A 62 -5.35 33.83 -14.68
C THR A 62 -4.54 33.29 -13.51
N PHE A 63 -3.90 32.15 -13.70
CA PHE A 63 -2.98 31.55 -12.73
C PHE A 63 -1.59 31.37 -13.33
N ASP A 64 -0.59 31.70 -12.53
CA ASP A 64 0.82 31.67 -12.93
C ASP A 64 1.39 30.29 -12.63
N VAL A 65 1.18 29.35 -13.55
CA VAL A 65 1.62 27.96 -13.38
C VAL A 65 3.01 27.73 -14.00
N GLY A 66 3.49 28.67 -14.83
CA GLY A 66 4.78 28.57 -15.47
C GLY A 66 5.16 29.78 -16.33
N ILE A 67 4.97 31.01 -15.84
CA ILE A 67 5.30 32.23 -16.60
C ILE A 67 6.74 32.23 -17.10
N GLN A 68 7.69 31.74 -16.29
CA GLN A 68 9.10 31.61 -16.68
C GLN A 68 9.31 30.71 -17.93
N HIS A 69 8.29 29.93 -18.29
CA HIS A 69 8.26 29.06 -19.44
C HIS A 69 7.26 29.53 -20.51
N GLY A 70 6.55 30.64 -20.29
CA GLY A 70 5.57 31.17 -21.23
C GLY A 70 4.17 30.56 -21.13
N THR A 71 3.86 29.88 -20.04
CA THR A 71 2.56 29.21 -19.87
C THR A 71 1.72 29.95 -18.82
N VAL A 72 0.50 30.32 -19.21
CA VAL A 72 -0.52 30.96 -18.35
C VAL A 72 -1.77 30.10 -18.38
N MET A 73 -2.30 29.77 -17.20
CA MET A 73 -3.59 29.10 -17.10
C MET A 73 -4.71 30.16 -17.04
N VAL A 74 -5.72 30.02 -17.89
CA VAL A 74 -6.87 30.93 -17.94
C VAL A 74 -8.11 30.20 -17.44
N LEU A 75 -8.85 30.81 -16.50
CA LEU A 75 -10.16 30.32 -16.08
C LEU A 75 -11.25 30.93 -16.96
N HIS A 76 -11.95 30.10 -17.72
CA HIS A 76 -13.07 30.49 -18.55
C HIS A 76 -14.25 29.54 -18.30
N GLU A 77 -15.43 30.10 -17.96
CA GLU A 77 -16.66 29.31 -17.71
C GLU A 77 -16.51 28.14 -16.72
N ARG A 78 -15.67 28.31 -15.68
CA ARG A 78 -15.33 27.30 -14.65
C ARG A 78 -14.43 26.16 -15.12
N GLU A 79 -13.87 26.25 -16.32
CA GLU A 79 -12.84 25.36 -16.84
C GLU A 79 -11.51 26.10 -16.99
N THR A 80 -10.41 25.38 -16.85
CA THR A 80 -9.06 25.95 -16.95
C THR A 80 -8.39 25.52 -18.24
N TYR A 81 -7.80 26.48 -18.95
CA TYR A 81 -7.15 26.27 -20.24
C TYR A 81 -5.68 26.68 -20.17
N GLU A 82 -4.80 25.82 -20.70
CA GLU A 82 -3.37 26.10 -20.77
C GLU A 82 -3.04 26.90 -22.04
N ILE A 83 -2.60 28.15 -21.85
CA ILE A 83 -2.18 29.02 -22.96
C ILE A 83 -0.68 29.20 -22.89
N THR A 84 0.03 28.74 -23.92
CA THR A 84 1.48 28.85 -24.02
C THR A 84 1.88 29.81 -25.13
N THR A 85 2.66 30.85 -24.78
CA THR A 85 3.27 31.74 -25.75
C THR A 85 4.24 30.98 -26.66
N PHE A 86 4.20 31.28 -27.97
CA PHE A 86 5.14 30.73 -28.94
C PHE A 86 6.58 30.97 -28.48
N ARG A 87 7.37 29.90 -28.47
CA ARG A 87 8.74 29.96 -27.97
C ARG A 87 9.64 29.03 -28.76
N THR A 88 10.93 29.34 -28.71
CA THR A 88 12.01 28.44 -29.11
C THR A 88 12.80 28.03 -27.88
N GLU A 89 13.42 26.84 -27.95
CA GLU A 89 14.30 26.36 -26.90
C GLU A 89 15.73 26.88 -27.18
N SER A 90 16.30 27.65 -26.27
CA SER A 90 17.74 27.96 -26.32
C SER A 90 18.54 26.72 -25.93
N LYS A 91 19.77 26.58 -26.47
CA LYS A 91 20.68 25.47 -26.13
C LYS A 91 20.79 25.31 -24.61
N TYR A 92 20.59 24.08 -24.14
CA TYR A 92 20.65 23.73 -22.73
C TYR A 92 22.07 23.90 -22.19
N GLU A 93 22.28 24.81 -21.23
CA GLU A 93 23.44 24.75 -20.34
C GLU A 93 23.07 23.85 -19.15
N LYS A 94 23.78 22.72 -19.00
CA LYS A 94 23.69 21.77 -17.85
C LYS A 94 22.51 20.78 -17.82
N PHE A 95 21.90 20.43 -18.96
CA PHE A 95 20.88 19.34 -19.06
C PHE A 95 19.65 19.50 -18.12
N ARG A 96 19.38 20.74 -17.70
CA ARG A 96 18.20 21.14 -16.94
C ARG A 96 17.31 21.98 -17.85
N ARG A 97 15.97 21.95 -17.67
CA ARG A 97 15.03 22.82 -18.41
C ARG A 97 15.60 24.25 -18.54
N PRO A 98 15.50 24.91 -19.70
CA PRO A 98 16.13 26.20 -19.92
C PRO A 98 15.60 27.21 -18.89
N GLU A 99 16.52 27.95 -18.24
CA GLU A 99 16.15 29.05 -17.33
C GLU A 99 15.54 30.24 -18.10
N LYS A 100 15.74 30.31 -19.42
CA LYS A 100 15.19 31.33 -20.30
C LYS A 100 14.62 30.68 -21.55
N VAL A 101 13.34 30.89 -21.83
CA VAL A 101 12.72 30.60 -23.12
C VAL A 101 12.79 31.86 -23.98
N GLN A 102 13.06 31.71 -25.27
CA GLN A 102 13.01 32.84 -26.19
C GLN A 102 11.65 32.85 -26.87
N TYR A 103 10.82 33.84 -26.53
CA TYR A 103 9.54 34.02 -27.19
C TYR A 103 9.74 34.41 -28.65
N VAL A 104 8.94 33.82 -29.51
CA VAL A 104 8.89 34.10 -30.95
C VAL A 104 7.46 34.46 -31.32
N ARG A 105 7.26 35.03 -32.52
CA ARG A 105 5.91 35.33 -33.03
C ARG A 105 5.48 34.39 -34.16
N SER A 106 6.30 33.39 -34.48
CA SER A 106 6.04 32.41 -35.54
C SER A 106 5.54 31.10 -34.95
N LEU A 107 4.33 30.68 -35.37
CA LEU A 107 3.79 29.36 -35.05
C LEU A 107 4.73 28.24 -35.53
N GLN A 108 5.32 28.39 -36.73
CA GLN A 108 6.21 27.38 -37.30
C GLN A 108 7.44 27.14 -36.41
N ASP A 109 7.99 28.19 -35.79
CA ASP A 109 9.13 28.09 -34.88
C ASP A 109 8.75 27.41 -33.55
N ASP A 110 7.53 27.63 -33.05
CA ASP A 110 7.02 26.89 -31.87
C ASP A 110 6.79 25.41 -32.18
N LEU A 111 6.24 25.10 -33.36
CA LEU A 111 6.00 23.71 -33.77
C LEU A 111 7.33 22.98 -34.03
N LYS A 112 8.34 23.67 -34.55
CA LYS A 112 9.68 23.10 -34.82
C LYS A 112 10.37 22.54 -33.58
N ARG A 113 10.16 23.17 -32.41
CA ARG A 113 10.79 22.73 -31.17
C ARG A 113 10.10 21.53 -30.51
N ARG A 114 8.95 21.08 -31.00
CA ARG A 114 8.19 19.99 -30.41
C ARG A 114 8.92 18.65 -30.57
N ASP A 115 8.44 17.66 -29.84
CA ASP A 115 9.09 16.36 -29.75
C ASP A 115 8.92 15.55 -31.04
N PHE A 116 7.67 15.34 -31.45
CA PHE A 116 7.31 14.49 -32.59
C PHE A 116 6.37 15.20 -33.55
N THR A 117 6.46 14.86 -34.84
CA THR A 117 5.65 15.44 -35.93
C THR A 117 4.15 15.35 -35.66
N ILE A 118 3.69 14.21 -35.13
CA ILE A 118 2.30 13.97 -34.74
C ILE A 118 1.78 14.91 -33.63
N ASN A 119 2.69 15.53 -32.85
CA ASN A 119 2.36 16.52 -31.82
C ASN A 119 2.66 17.96 -32.27
N ALA A 120 3.17 18.13 -33.50
CA ALA A 120 3.57 19.40 -34.10
C ALA A 120 2.56 19.88 -35.16
N ILE A 121 1.28 19.56 -34.94
CA ILE A 121 0.14 19.99 -35.75
C ILE A 121 -0.63 21.05 -34.98
N ALA A 122 -1.08 22.10 -35.67
CA ALA A 122 -1.93 23.14 -35.10
C ALA A 122 -3.24 23.28 -35.89
N ILE A 123 -4.31 23.70 -35.21
CA ILE A 123 -5.64 23.92 -35.80
C ILE A 123 -6.15 25.29 -35.36
N ASP A 124 -6.66 26.08 -36.29
CA ASP A 124 -7.33 27.36 -35.98
C ASP A 124 -8.80 27.16 -35.59
N ARG A 125 -9.46 28.22 -35.10
CA ARG A 125 -10.89 28.13 -34.69
C ARG A 125 -11.85 27.80 -35.84
N HIS A 126 -11.42 27.90 -37.10
CA HIS A 126 -12.21 27.55 -38.27
C HIS A 126 -11.99 26.10 -38.73
N GLY A 127 -11.05 25.40 -38.10
CA GLY A 127 -10.70 24.01 -38.42
C GLY A 127 -9.66 23.86 -39.53
N ASN A 128 -8.96 24.94 -39.91
CA ASN A 128 -7.86 24.83 -40.85
C ASN A 128 -6.63 24.28 -40.13
N ILE A 129 -6.06 23.22 -40.69
CA ILE A 129 -4.87 22.58 -40.16
C ILE A 129 -3.62 23.31 -40.64
N LYS A 130 -2.69 23.57 -39.73
CA LYS A 130 -1.33 24.03 -39.99
C LYS A 130 -0.36 22.92 -39.63
N ASP A 131 0.17 22.26 -40.66
CA ASP A 131 1.13 21.18 -40.53
C ASP A 131 2.37 21.50 -41.39
N TYR A 132 3.47 21.86 -40.72
CA TYR A 132 4.73 22.21 -41.38
C TYR A 132 5.74 21.06 -41.42
N PHE A 133 5.43 19.94 -40.76
CA PHE A 133 6.39 18.85 -40.50
C PHE A 133 5.81 17.47 -40.85
N ASN A 134 4.79 17.42 -41.69
CA ASN A 134 4.11 16.21 -42.17
C ASN A 134 3.53 15.34 -41.04
N GLY A 135 3.06 15.96 -39.96
CA GLY A 135 2.45 15.26 -38.83
C GLY A 135 1.19 14.48 -39.21
N GLN A 136 0.38 14.97 -40.15
CA GLN A 136 -0.81 14.27 -40.63
C GLN A 136 -0.47 12.98 -41.40
N GLU A 137 0.60 13.00 -42.19
CA GLU A 137 1.09 11.83 -42.91
C GLU A 137 1.64 10.78 -41.95
N ASP A 138 2.47 11.19 -40.99
CA ASP A 138 2.98 10.29 -39.95
C ASP A 138 1.83 9.72 -39.08
N LEU A 139 0.79 10.51 -38.81
CA LEU A 139 -0.40 10.04 -38.09
C LEU A 139 -1.16 8.96 -38.89
N ALA A 140 -1.34 9.17 -40.19
CA ALA A 140 -1.98 8.20 -41.09
C ALA A 140 -1.15 6.92 -41.21
N ASN A 141 0.18 7.03 -41.23
CA ASN A 141 1.12 5.92 -41.28
C ASN A 141 1.38 5.25 -39.92
N LYS A 142 0.76 5.74 -38.83
CA LYS A 142 1.01 5.28 -37.45
C LYS A 142 2.49 5.30 -37.07
N LEU A 143 3.17 6.38 -37.41
CA LEU A 143 4.61 6.56 -37.22
C LEU A 143 4.90 7.69 -36.22
N ILE A 144 5.81 7.44 -35.28
CA ILE A 144 6.36 8.44 -34.37
C ILE A 144 7.73 8.85 -34.91
N ARG A 145 7.82 10.09 -35.39
CA ARG A 145 9.02 10.70 -36.00
C ARG A 145 9.37 11.98 -35.25
N ALA A 146 10.64 12.18 -34.92
CA ALA A 146 11.08 13.42 -34.29
C ALA A 146 10.95 14.61 -35.25
N VAL A 147 10.64 15.80 -34.72
CA VAL A 147 10.57 17.01 -35.57
C VAL A 147 11.98 17.45 -35.97
N GLY A 148 12.25 17.53 -37.28
CA GLY A 148 13.56 17.93 -37.78
C GLY A 148 14.64 16.88 -37.50
N ASN A 149 15.77 17.28 -36.89
CA ASN A 149 16.87 16.38 -36.57
C ASN A 149 16.66 15.70 -35.20
N PRO A 150 16.51 14.35 -35.13
CA PRO A 150 16.29 13.64 -33.87
C PRO A 150 17.39 13.84 -32.83
N GLU A 151 18.66 13.92 -33.25
CA GLU A 151 19.79 14.12 -32.34
C GLU A 151 19.70 15.46 -31.62
N GLU A 152 19.37 16.53 -32.36
CA GLU A 152 19.15 17.86 -31.77
C GLU A 152 17.96 17.83 -30.80
N ARG A 153 16.86 17.15 -31.17
CA ARG A 153 15.67 17.03 -30.31
C ARG A 153 16.00 16.37 -28.98
N PHE A 154 16.78 15.29 -28.97
CA PHE A 154 17.12 14.54 -27.76
C PHE A 154 18.24 15.17 -26.94
N ARG A 155 19.16 15.90 -27.57
CA ARG A 155 20.16 16.72 -26.87
C ARG A 155 19.55 17.90 -26.12
N GLU A 156 18.44 18.44 -26.64
CA GLU A 156 17.67 19.47 -25.95
C GLU A 156 16.94 18.89 -24.73
N ASP A 157 15.97 18.00 -24.91
CA ASP A 157 15.29 17.34 -23.80
C ASP A 157 15.35 15.83 -23.95
N ALA A 158 16.26 15.20 -23.20
CA ALA A 158 16.44 13.76 -23.18
C ALA A 158 15.17 13.01 -22.70
N LEU A 159 14.23 13.67 -22.00
CA LEU A 159 12.95 13.07 -21.66
C LEU A 159 12.11 12.71 -22.90
N ARG A 160 12.34 13.37 -24.04
CA ARG A 160 11.66 13.03 -25.31
C ARG A 160 11.87 11.57 -25.71
N MET A 161 13.00 10.97 -25.35
CA MET A 161 13.24 9.54 -25.59
C MET A 161 12.30 8.64 -24.78
N MET A 162 12.02 8.99 -23.52
CA MET A 162 11.02 8.31 -22.69
C MET A 162 9.60 8.54 -23.22
N ARG A 163 9.31 9.75 -23.70
CA ARG A 163 8.02 10.07 -24.35
C ARG A 163 7.80 9.22 -25.61
N ALA A 164 8.85 8.93 -26.39
CA ALA A 164 8.78 8.01 -27.51
C ALA A 164 8.29 6.63 -27.06
N ALA A 165 8.93 6.04 -26.03
CA ALA A 165 8.51 4.75 -25.48
C ALA A 165 7.07 4.78 -24.92
N ARG A 166 6.69 5.88 -24.25
CA ARG A 166 5.31 6.11 -23.80
C ARG A 166 4.35 6.15 -24.98
N PHE A 167 4.65 6.89 -26.05
CA PHE A 167 3.75 7.02 -27.20
C PHE A 167 3.62 5.72 -27.98
N VAL A 168 4.66 4.90 -28.10
CA VAL A 168 4.53 3.53 -28.60
C VAL A 168 3.48 2.77 -27.77
N SER A 169 3.53 2.90 -26.45
CA SER A 169 2.56 2.25 -25.58
C SER A 169 1.14 2.83 -25.67
N GLN A 170 0.98 4.16 -25.69
CA GLN A 170 -0.33 4.81 -25.68
C GLN A 170 -1.01 4.77 -27.05
N LEU A 171 -0.25 4.94 -28.12
CA LEU A 171 -0.75 5.10 -29.49
C LEU A 171 -0.53 3.85 -30.34
N ASP A 172 0.15 2.80 -29.88
CA ASP A 172 0.39 1.59 -30.70
C ASP A 172 0.96 1.94 -32.10
N PHE A 173 1.90 2.88 -32.13
CA PHE A 173 2.57 3.37 -33.33
C PHE A 173 3.99 2.82 -33.37
N GLU A 174 4.56 2.73 -34.57
CA GLU A 174 5.98 2.41 -34.76
C GLU A 174 6.84 3.67 -34.65
N ILE A 175 8.13 3.51 -34.37
CA ILE A 175 9.10 4.62 -34.31
C ILE A 175 9.89 4.62 -35.60
N GLU A 176 10.06 5.81 -36.21
CA GLU A 176 10.90 5.99 -37.39
C GLU A 176 12.35 5.57 -37.10
N GLN A 177 12.98 4.86 -38.05
CA GLN A 177 14.31 4.26 -37.87
C GLN A 177 15.38 5.26 -37.43
N ALA A 178 15.48 6.44 -38.07
CA ALA A 178 16.45 7.48 -37.68
C ALA A 178 16.17 8.01 -36.26
N THR A 179 14.90 8.20 -35.91
CA THR A 179 14.47 8.54 -34.55
C THR A 179 14.89 7.46 -33.54
N LYS A 180 14.71 6.17 -33.87
CA LYS A 180 15.12 5.03 -33.02
C LYS A 180 16.64 4.97 -32.83
N GLU A 181 17.41 5.13 -33.89
CA GLU A 181 18.88 5.12 -33.86
C GLU A 181 19.43 6.24 -32.98
N ALA A 182 18.88 7.46 -33.12
CA ALA A 182 19.25 8.57 -32.26
C ALA A 182 18.89 8.30 -30.79
N ILE A 183 17.76 7.65 -30.48
CA ILE A 183 17.46 7.25 -29.11
C ILE A 183 18.52 6.28 -28.57
N ILE A 184 18.92 5.27 -29.35
CA ILE A 184 19.95 4.30 -28.95
C ILE A 184 21.28 5.01 -28.66
N GLU A 185 21.69 5.96 -29.50
CA GLU A 185 22.93 6.70 -29.32
C GLU A 185 22.89 7.64 -28.10
N TYR A 186 21.77 8.36 -27.92
CA TYR A 186 21.65 9.43 -26.93
C TYR A 186 21.00 9.01 -25.60
N HIS A 187 20.58 7.75 -25.44
CA HIS A 187 20.00 7.24 -24.20
C HIS A 187 20.78 7.60 -22.92
N PRO A 188 22.15 7.70 -22.89
CA PRO A 188 22.87 8.04 -21.67
C PRO A 188 22.52 9.42 -21.10
N LEU A 189 22.03 10.33 -21.95
CA LEU A 189 21.56 11.67 -21.54
C LEU A 189 20.35 11.60 -20.60
N LEU A 190 19.59 10.51 -20.63
CA LEU A 190 18.45 10.32 -19.72
C LEU A 190 18.86 10.35 -18.25
N SER A 191 20.10 9.94 -17.92
CA SER A 191 20.66 10.02 -16.56
C SER A 191 20.73 11.44 -15.98
N LYS A 192 20.61 12.47 -16.82
CA LYS A 192 20.61 13.88 -16.42
C LYS A 192 19.21 14.42 -16.10
N ILE A 193 18.17 13.66 -16.44
CA ILE A 193 16.78 14.07 -16.23
C ILE A 193 16.35 13.74 -14.80
N ALA A 194 15.58 14.65 -14.19
CA ALA A 194 14.98 14.43 -12.88
C ALA A 194 14.10 13.16 -12.89
N VAL A 195 14.31 12.29 -11.91
CA VAL A 195 13.66 10.97 -11.85
C VAL A 195 12.14 11.07 -11.78
N GLU A 196 11.60 12.12 -11.14
CA GLU A 196 10.16 12.39 -11.07
C GLU A 196 9.54 12.47 -12.47
N ARG A 197 10.21 13.15 -13.41
CA ARG A 197 9.76 13.27 -14.80
C ARG A 197 9.85 11.93 -15.54
N VAL A 198 10.92 11.16 -15.31
CA VAL A 198 11.07 9.82 -15.88
C VAL A 198 9.97 8.89 -15.38
N ARG A 199 9.65 8.97 -14.08
CA ARG A 199 8.57 8.20 -13.45
C ARG A 199 7.21 8.51 -14.06
N GLU A 200 6.90 9.77 -14.33
CA GLU A 200 5.62 10.15 -14.96
C GLU A 200 5.44 9.51 -16.35
N GLU A 201 6.49 9.55 -17.17
CA GLU A 201 6.47 8.90 -18.49
C GLU A 201 6.38 7.37 -18.36
N TRP A 202 7.10 6.79 -17.39
CA TRP A 202 7.05 5.37 -17.08
C TRP A 202 5.67 4.91 -16.62
N ASN A 203 5.02 5.65 -15.70
CA ASN A 203 3.67 5.37 -15.23
C ASN A 203 2.66 5.35 -16.39
N LYS A 204 2.74 6.33 -17.29
CA LYS A 204 1.87 6.42 -18.48
C LYS A 204 2.15 5.29 -19.49
N LEU A 205 3.41 4.86 -19.61
CA LEU A 205 3.79 3.70 -20.42
C LEU A 205 3.22 2.40 -19.84
N LEU A 206 3.25 2.21 -18.53
CA LEU A 206 2.75 0.98 -17.90
C LEU A 206 1.24 0.76 -18.10
N ILE A 207 0.46 1.83 -18.19
CA ILE A 207 -1.01 1.77 -18.36
C ILE A 207 -1.45 1.96 -19.82
N GLY A 208 -0.51 2.09 -20.76
CA GLY A 208 -0.85 2.32 -22.17
C GLY A 208 -1.33 1.04 -22.88
N ARG A 209 -2.18 1.23 -23.90
CA ARG A 209 -2.85 0.13 -24.63
C ARG A 209 -1.89 -0.93 -25.16
N ASN A 210 -0.76 -0.54 -25.70
CA ASN A 210 0.31 -1.41 -26.16
C ASN A 210 1.52 -1.35 -25.22
N ARG A 211 1.30 -1.59 -23.91
CA ARG A 211 2.37 -1.76 -22.90
C ARG A 211 3.51 -2.64 -23.42
N LYS A 212 3.17 -3.79 -24.03
CA LYS A 212 4.15 -4.72 -24.59
C LYS A 212 5.11 -4.05 -25.57
N GLY A 213 4.58 -3.32 -26.55
CA GLY A 213 5.37 -2.58 -27.53
C GLY A 213 6.23 -1.49 -26.89
N GLY A 214 5.66 -0.72 -25.96
CA GLY A 214 6.40 0.33 -25.25
C GLY A 214 7.55 -0.18 -24.40
N ILE A 215 7.33 -1.24 -23.61
CA ILE A 215 8.41 -1.85 -22.80
C ILE A 215 9.45 -2.53 -23.69
N LYS A 216 9.02 -3.22 -24.76
CA LYS A 216 9.94 -3.80 -25.74
C LYS A 216 10.86 -2.73 -26.35
N PHE A 217 10.28 -1.62 -26.79
CA PHE A 217 11.05 -0.48 -27.32
C PHE A 217 12.00 0.11 -26.27
N PHE A 218 11.53 0.28 -25.03
CA PHE A 218 12.34 0.76 -23.89
C PHE A 218 13.55 -0.13 -23.59
N VAL A 219 13.41 -1.46 -23.74
CA VAL A 219 14.51 -2.42 -23.59
C VAL A 219 15.44 -2.39 -24.79
N GLU A 220 14.91 -2.45 -26.03
CA GLU A 220 15.72 -2.42 -27.27
C GLU A 220 16.58 -1.16 -27.38
N THR A 221 16.07 -0.03 -26.92
CA THR A 221 16.76 1.26 -26.95
C THR A 221 17.69 1.51 -25.75
N ARG A 222 17.77 0.56 -24.81
CA ARG A 222 18.59 0.65 -23.59
C ARG A 222 18.25 1.81 -22.66
N LEU A 223 17.09 2.45 -22.82
CA LEU A 223 16.63 3.51 -21.93
C LEU A 223 16.54 3.03 -20.47
N PHE A 224 16.15 1.78 -20.27
CA PHE A 224 16.09 1.15 -18.94
C PHE A 224 17.42 1.19 -18.17
N GLN A 225 18.56 1.22 -18.86
CA GLN A 225 19.87 1.25 -18.19
C GLN A 225 20.09 2.56 -17.42
N MET A 226 19.40 3.63 -17.80
CA MET A 226 19.50 4.94 -17.14
C MET A 226 18.42 5.15 -16.07
N CYS A 227 17.51 4.19 -15.89
CA CYS A 227 16.45 4.25 -14.90
C CYS A 227 16.87 3.57 -13.58
N PRO A 228 16.45 4.08 -12.40
CA PRO A 228 16.87 3.52 -11.13
C PRO A 228 16.47 2.06 -10.93
N GLY A 229 17.45 1.21 -10.62
CA GLY A 229 17.23 -0.20 -10.26
C GLY A 229 16.82 -1.13 -11.41
N PHE A 230 16.87 -0.67 -12.66
CA PHE A 230 16.58 -1.50 -13.84
C PHE A 230 17.84 -2.07 -14.51
N GLN A 231 19.05 -1.68 -14.07
CA GLN A 231 20.29 -2.23 -14.60
C GLN A 231 20.33 -3.76 -14.40
N ASN A 232 20.57 -4.50 -15.48
CA ASN A 232 20.58 -5.98 -15.51
C ASN A 232 19.22 -6.64 -15.16
N ARG A 233 18.10 -5.94 -15.40
CA ARG A 233 16.73 -6.44 -15.15
C ARG A 233 15.92 -6.62 -16.43
N GLU A 234 16.58 -6.81 -17.57
CA GLU A 234 15.97 -6.96 -18.90
C GLU A 234 14.91 -8.07 -18.91
N LYS A 235 15.22 -9.22 -18.30
CA LYS A 235 14.30 -10.35 -18.23
C LYS A 235 13.00 -9.98 -17.53
N ALA A 236 13.07 -9.35 -16.36
CA ALA A 236 11.88 -8.92 -15.61
C ALA A 236 11.03 -7.91 -16.39
N LEU A 237 11.68 -6.99 -17.11
CA LEU A 237 10.98 -6.04 -17.99
C LEU A 237 10.30 -6.75 -19.17
N ILE A 238 10.94 -7.75 -19.75
CA ILE A 238 10.35 -8.57 -20.82
C ILE A 238 9.18 -9.38 -20.28
N ASP A 239 9.29 -9.99 -19.11
CA ASP A 239 8.21 -10.74 -18.46
C ASP A 239 7.00 -9.81 -18.18
N LEU A 240 7.25 -8.59 -17.69
CA LEU A 240 6.23 -7.55 -17.53
C LEU A 240 5.60 -7.12 -18.87
N ALA A 241 6.39 -7.04 -19.93
CA ALA A 241 5.90 -6.72 -21.28
C ALA A 241 5.00 -7.83 -21.83
N LEU A 242 5.30 -9.08 -21.50
CA LEU A 242 4.57 -10.27 -21.94
C LEU A 242 3.35 -10.60 -21.06
N PHE A 243 3.23 -9.97 -19.89
CA PHE A 243 2.05 -10.11 -19.04
C PHE A 243 0.77 -9.82 -19.86
N PRO A 244 -0.24 -10.71 -19.86
CA PRO A 244 -1.31 -10.67 -20.86
C PRO A 244 -2.40 -9.62 -20.56
N LEU A 245 -2.54 -9.19 -19.31
CA LEU A 245 -3.64 -8.31 -18.88
C LEU A 245 -3.20 -6.85 -18.77
N GLN A 246 -4.13 -5.93 -19.01
CA GLN A 246 -3.91 -4.49 -18.90
C GLN A 246 -3.98 -4.04 -17.44
N PHE A 247 -3.20 -3.01 -17.10
CA PHE A 247 -3.24 -2.41 -15.77
C PHE A 247 -4.19 -1.22 -15.76
N LYS A 248 -5.18 -1.24 -14.86
CA LYS A 248 -6.14 -0.14 -14.68
C LYS A 248 -5.60 0.99 -13.79
N GLY A 249 -4.46 0.78 -13.13
CA GLY A 249 -3.85 1.75 -12.23
C GLY A 249 -2.35 1.57 -12.11
N THR A 250 -1.66 2.63 -11.68
CA THR A 250 -0.20 2.61 -11.50
C THR A 250 0.21 1.71 -10.33
N THR A 251 -0.54 1.70 -9.23
CA THR A 251 -0.25 0.86 -8.06
C THR A 251 -0.11 -0.61 -8.46
N ILE A 252 -1.12 -1.19 -9.13
CA ILE A 252 -1.06 -2.58 -9.56
C ILE A 252 0.03 -2.84 -10.60
N ALA A 253 0.30 -1.88 -11.49
CA ALA A 253 1.39 -2.00 -12.45
C ALA A 253 2.77 -2.07 -11.78
N TRP A 254 3.00 -1.24 -10.75
CA TRP A 254 4.21 -1.30 -9.93
C TRP A 254 4.28 -2.58 -9.10
N THR A 255 3.15 -3.05 -8.55
CA THR A 255 3.07 -4.32 -7.81
C THR A 255 3.55 -5.48 -8.68
N VAL A 256 3.02 -5.60 -9.90
CA VAL A 256 3.41 -6.68 -10.84
C VAL A 256 4.86 -6.52 -11.30
N LEU A 257 5.33 -5.30 -11.56
CA LEU A 257 6.74 -5.03 -11.86
C LEU A 257 7.66 -5.50 -10.73
N ILE A 258 7.36 -5.14 -9.48
CA ILE A 258 8.19 -5.51 -8.32
C ILE A 258 8.18 -7.02 -8.09
N HIS A 259 7.03 -7.67 -8.32
CA HIS A 259 6.95 -9.13 -8.34
C HIS A 259 7.90 -9.75 -9.38
N PHE A 260 7.89 -9.28 -10.63
CA PHE A 260 8.81 -9.78 -11.66
C PHE A 260 10.29 -9.42 -11.42
N LEU A 261 10.57 -8.31 -10.74
CA LEU A 261 11.92 -7.96 -10.31
C LEU A 261 12.45 -8.89 -9.19
N ASP A 262 11.56 -9.67 -8.56
CA ASP A 262 11.87 -10.58 -7.46
C ASP A 262 12.61 -9.86 -6.31
N LEU A 263 12.08 -8.70 -5.92
CA LEU A 263 12.64 -7.93 -4.82
C LEU A 263 12.14 -8.46 -3.47
N LYS A 264 13.07 -8.68 -2.54
CA LYS A 264 12.77 -8.94 -1.13
C LYS A 264 12.07 -7.74 -0.50
N ASP A 265 11.21 -7.95 0.49
CA ASP A 265 10.39 -6.91 1.14
C ASP A 265 11.22 -5.70 1.61
N GLU A 266 12.37 -5.97 2.24
CA GLU A 266 13.33 -4.98 2.73
C GLU A 266 13.89 -4.06 1.63
N ALA A 267 13.95 -4.54 0.39
CA ALA A 267 14.49 -3.82 -0.76
C ALA A 267 13.43 -3.02 -1.54
N ILE A 268 12.13 -3.30 -1.33
CA ILE A 268 11.04 -2.65 -2.07
C ILE A 268 10.99 -1.15 -1.78
N GLU A 269 11.01 -0.77 -0.51
CA GLU A 269 10.93 0.63 -0.12
C GLU A 269 12.15 1.44 -0.60
N PRO A 270 13.41 1.01 -0.38
CA PRO A 270 14.58 1.67 -0.95
C PRO A 270 14.50 1.82 -2.48
N PHE A 271 14.01 0.80 -3.19
CA PHE A 271 13.83 0.86 -4.64
C PHE A 271 12.83 1.94 -5.05
N LEU A 272 11.62 1.95 -4.46
CA LEU A 272 10.59 2.94 -4.79
C LEU A 272 10.98 4.37 -4.40
N ARG A 273 11.80 4.55 -3.35
CA ARG A 273 12.36 5.85 -2.98
C ARG A 273 13.30 6.42 -4.03
N GLN A 274 14.05 5.58 -4.74
CA GLN A 274 14.89 6.04 -5.86
C GLN A 274 14.04 6.61 -6.99
N TRP A 275 12.86 6.03 -7.22
CA TRP A 275 11.85 6.51 -8.15
C TRP A 275 11.04 7.72 -7.65
N LYS A 276 11.33 8.23 -6.45
CA LYS A 276 10.66 9.39 -5.86
C LYS A 276 9.16 9.18 -5.61
N CYS A 277 8.78 7.93 -5.32
CA CYS A 277 7.43 7.61 -4.90
C CYS A 277 7.07 8.26 -3.55
N SER A 278 5.84 8.72 -3.44
CA SER A 278 5.27 9.26 -2.20
C SER A 278 5.14 8.15 -1.15
N ARG A 279 5.02 8.53 0.13
CA ARG A 279 4.87 7.56 1.23
C ARG A 279 3.63 6.68 1.05
N LYS A 280 2.52 7.26 0.58
CA LYS A 280 1.28 6.53 0.30
C LYS A 280 1.48 5.53 -0.84
N GLU A 281 2.05 5.95 -1.96
CA GLU A 281 2.35 5.04 -3.08
C GLU A 281 3.25 3.87 -2.63
N ILE A 282 4.31 4.14 -1.86
CA ILE A 282 5.20 3.09 -1.34
C ILE A 282 4.44 2.10 -0.48
N MET A 283 3.60 2.58 0.44
CA MET A 283 2.80 1.75 1.32
C MET A 283 1.83 0.87 0.52
N ASP A 284 1.03 1.48 -0.38
CA ASP A 284 0.02 0.78 -1.17
C ASP A 284 0.68 -0.28 -2.09
N ILE A 285 1.83 0.02 -2.69
CA ILE A 285 2.57 -0.93 -3.53
C ILE A 285 3.14 -2.09 -2.70
N ARG A 286 3.71 -1.82 -1.52
CA ARG A 286 4.22 -2.88 -0.63
C ARG A 286 3.12 -3.83 -0.19
N ILE A 287 1.99 -3.27 0.25
CA ILE A 287 0.79 -4.03 0.58
C ILE A 287 0.37 -4.88 -0.62
N GLY A 288 0.30 -4.28 -1.81
CA GLY A 288 -0.03 -4.98 -3.05
C GLY A 288 0.91 -6.15 -3.38
N VAL A 289 2.23 -5.98 -3.21
CA VAL A 289 3.22 -7.03 -3.49
C VAL A 289 3.10 -8.18 -2.49
N GLN A 290 2.96 -7.87 -1.20
CA GLN A 290 2.77 -8.88 -0.16
C GLN A 290 1.47 -9.66 -0.41
N ALA A 291 0.39 -8.95 -0.72
CA ALA A 291 -0.92 -9.52 -1.00
C ALA A 291 -0.90 -10.39 -2.26
N LEU A 292 -0.30 -9.92 -3.36
CA LEU A 292 -0.15 -10.70 -4.59
C LEU A 292 0.64 -11.99 -4.32
N ASN A 293 1.78 -11.90 -3.65
CA ASN A 293 2.61 -13.08 -3.36
C ASN A 293 1.88 -14.13 -2.50
N LYS A 294 1.09 -13.69 -1.50
CA LYS A 294 0.22 -14.58 -0.72
C LYS A 294 -0.91 -15.15 -1.58
N ARG A 295 -1.59 -14.31 -2.38
CA ARG A 295 -2.72 -14.71 -3.24
C ARG A 295 -2.33 -15.72 -4.33
N LEU A 296 -1.07 -15.71 -4.77
CA LEU A 296 -0.53 -16.72 -5.67
C LEU A 296 -0.42 -18.12 -5.02
N GLN A 297 -0.46 -18.21 -3.69
CA GLN A 297 -0.27 -19.45 -2.93
C GLN A 297 -1.55 -19.92 -2.22
N GLN A 298 -2.45 -18.99 -1.88
CA GLN A 298 -3.70 -19.26 -1.18
C GLN A 298 -4.83 -18.36 -1.68
N PHE A 299 -6.08 -18.72 -1.38
CA PHE A 299 -7.23 -17.84 -1.61
C PHE A 299 -7.28 -16.70 -0.57
N TRP A 300 -8.11 -15.70 -0.82
CA TRP A 300 -8.37 -14.64 0.16
C TRP A 300 -9.02 -15.21 1.41
N ASP A 301 -8.55 -14.74 2.55
CA ASP A 301 -9.15 -14.92 3.87
C ASP A 301 -9.28 -13.55 4.56
N TYR A 302 -9.95 -13.51 5.71
CA TYR A 302 -10.14 -12.24 6.43
C TYR A 302 -8.81 -11.57 6.83
N PRO A 303 -7.79 -12.28 7.37
CA PRO A 303 -6.51 -11.65 7.68
C PRO A 303 -5.84 -10.97 6.48
N LEU A 304 -5.76 -11.68 5.34
CA LEU A 304 -5.14 -11.15 4.14
C LEU A 304 -5.93 -9.96 3.58
N LEU A 305 -7.26 -10.07 3.53
CA LEU A 305 -8.13 -8.99 3.05
C LEU A 305 -8.05 -7.76 3.96
N PHE A 306 -8.03 -7.94 5.28
CA PHE A 306 -7.92 -6.85 6.25
C PHE A 306 -6.58 -6.11 6.11
N GLU A 307 -5.47 -6.84 5.97
CA GLU A 307 -4.14 -6.25 5.75
C GLU A 307 -4.04 -5.50 4.41
N THR A 308 -4.77 -5.98 3.39
CA THR A 308 -4.68 -5.47 2.02
C THR A 308 -5.61 -4.29 1.75
N GLY A 309 -6.82 -4.34 2.30
CA GLY A 309 -7.93 -3.50 1.91
C GLY A 309 -8.56 -3.92 0.57
N ILE A 310 -9.88 -3.75 0.46
CA ILE A 310 -10.66 -4.21 -0.69
C ILE A 310 -10.23 -3.59 -2.02
N GLU A 311 -9.83 -2.31 -2.04
CA GLU A 311 -9.45 -1.63 -3.28
C GLU A 311 -8.22 -2.25 -3.95
N ILE A 312 -7.19 -2.59 -3.18
CA ILE A 312 -5.96 -3.22 -3.69
C ILE A 312 -6.23 -4.70 -4.00
N ALA A 313 -7.00 -5.39 -3.16
CA ALA A 313 -7.38 -6.78 -3.37
C ALA A 313 -8.15 -6.97 -4.71
N MET A 314 -9.09 -6.08 -5.01
CA MET A 314 -9.82 -6.07 -6.28
C MET A 314 -8.91 -5.79 -7.49
N GLN A 315 -7.91 -4.92 -7.34
CA GLN A 315 -6.92 -4.69 -8.40
C GLN A 315 -6.07 -5.94 -8.66
N ILE A 316 -5.72 -6.70 -7.62
CA ILE A 316 -4.99 -7.97 -7.74
C ILE A 316 -5.87 -9.03 -8.41
N GLU A 317 -7.13 -9.17 -8.00
CA GLU A 317 -8.06 -10.10 -8.65
C GLU A 317 -8.24 -9.79 -10.13
N ALA A 318 -8.34 -8.50 -10.50
CA ALA A 318 -8.45 -8.09 -11.90
C ALA A 318 -7.27 -8.50 -12.78
N ILE A 319 -6.13 -8.89 -12.20
CA ILE A 319 -4.93 -9.32 -12.94
C ILE A 319 -4.51 -10.77 -12.64
N ILE A 320 -5.20 -11.48 -11.74
CA ILE A 320 -4.75 -12.80 -11.23
C ILE A 320 -4.77 -13.89 -12.30
N GLU A 321 -5.67 -13.78 -13.29
CA GLU A 321 -5.71 -14.67 -14.46
C GLU A 321 -4.47 -14.55 -15.34
N GLY A 322 -3.79 -13.41 -15.31
CA GLY A 322 -2.51 -13.22 -15.98
C GLY A 322 -1.38 -14.05 -15.36
N PHE A 323 -1.57 -14.54 -14.13
CA PHE A 323 -0.71 -15.51 -13.46
C PHE A 323 -1.23 -16.96 -13.56
N GLY A 324 -2.30 -17.19 -14.32
CA GLY A 324 -2.86 -18.53 -14.55
C GLY A 324 -3.78 -19.04 -13.43
N LEU A 325 -4.24 -18.16 -12.53
CA LEU A 325 -5.17 -18.50 -11.46
C LEU A 325 -6.58 -17.94 -11.74
N PRO A 326 -7.65 -18.59 -11.27
CA PRO A 326 -9.00 -18.10 -11.50
C PRO A 326 -9.27 -16.79 -10.74
N ASN A 327 -9.96 -15.86 -11.39
CA ASN A 327 -10.52 -14.66 -10.76
C ASN A 327 -11.65 -15.06 -9.79
N GLN A 328 -11.65 -14.45 -8.62
CA GLN A 328 -12.61 -14.67 -7.54
C GLN A 328 -13.17 -13.35 -7.01
N SER A 329 -13.38 -12.37 -7.89
CA SER A 329 -13.86 -11.03 -7.49
C SER A 329 -15.20 -11.09 -6.75
N GLU A 330 -16.12 -11.95 -7.18
CA GLU A 330 -17.43 -12.14 -6.50
C GLU A 330 -17.25 -12.67 -5.08
N ASN A 331 -16.50 -13.76 -4.90
CA ASN A 331 -16.18 -14.30 -3.58
C ASN A 331 -15.44 -13.28 -2.70
N LEU A 332 -14.57 -12.45 -3.27
CA LEU A 332 -13.84 -11.41 -2.55
C LEU A 332 -14.77 -10.32 -2.03
N ILE A 333 -15.80 -9.95 -2.80
CA ILE A 333 -16.84 -9.00 -2.37
C ILE A 333 -17.65 -9.60 -1.22
N GLU A 334 -18.13 -10.84 -1.35
CA GLU A 334 -18.85 -11.54 -0.28
C GLU A 334 -18.00 -11.70 0.99
N LEU A 335 -16.71 -12.02 0.82
CA LEU A 335 -15.75 -12.10 1.91
C LEU A 335 -15.60 -10.73 2.60
N ASN A 336 -15.52 -9.65 1.83
CA ASN A 336 -15.44 -8.30 2.39
C ASN A 336 -16.71 -7.90 3.14
N GLU A 337 -17.90 -8.23 2.61
CA GLU A 337 -19.18 -7.93 3.26
C GLU A 337 -19.39 -8.71 4.55
N SER A 338 -18.94 -9.97 4.59
CA SER A 338 -19.04 -10.83 5.77
C SER A 338 -17.91 -10.63 6.78
N MET A 339 -16.87 -9.86 6.45
CA MET A 339 -15.71 -9.66 7.31
C MET A 339 -16.14 -8.92 8.60
N PRO A 340 -15.80 -9.44 9.80
CA PRO A 340 -16.35 -8.93 11.07
C PRO A 340 -15.84 -7.55 11.47
N ILE A 341 -14.68 -7.13 10.92
CA ILE A 341 -14.07 -5.81 11.12
C ILE A 341 -13.32 -5.42 9.84
N HIS A 342 -13.34 -4.15 9.46
CA HIS A 342 -12.56 -3.61 8.32
C HIS A 342 -11.39 -2.74 8.80
N THR A 343 -11.48 -2.26 10.03
CA THR A 343 -10.46 -1.50 10.74
C THR A 343 -10.46 -1.90 12.22
N LEU A 344 -9.38 -1.58 12.95
CA LEU A 344 -9.34 -1.79 14.40
C LEU A 344 -10.42 -1.01 15.17
N LYS A 345 -11.01 0.03 14.56
CA LYS A 345 -12.08 0.82 15.19
C LYS A 345 -13.43 0.11 15.15
N ASP A 346 -13.58 -0.92 14.33
CA ASP A 346 -14.81 -1.68 14.19
C ASP A 346 -14.94 -2.77 15.27
N LEU A 347 -13.89 -2.98 16.07
CA LEU A 347 -13.96 -3.83 17.26
C LEU A 347 -15.02 -3.27 18.22
N ALA A 348 -15.87 -4.14 18.76
CA ALA A 348 -16.94 -3.78 19.67
C ALA A 348 -16.46 -3.32 21.08
N LEU A 349 -15.17 -3.01 21.22
CA LEU A 349 -14.51 -2.54 22.43
C LEU A 349 -13.55 -1.40 22.05
N ASP A 350 -13.64 -0.27 22.76
CA ASP A 350 -12.69 0.82 22.60
C ASP A 350 -11.60 0.82 23.69
N GLY A 351 -10.56 1.64 23.49
CA GLY A 351 -9.43 1.69 24.42
C GLY A 351 -9.79 2.21 25.82
N LYS A 352 -10.81 3.07 25.95
CA LYS A 352 -11.22 3.58 27.27
C LYS A 352 -11.95 2.51 28.06
N GLU A 353 -12.81 1.76 27.38
CA GLU A 353 -13.53 0.66 27.97
C GLU A 353 -12.57 -0.48 28.36
N LEU A 354 -11.62 -0.83 27.51
CA LEU A 354 -10.57 -1.80 27.85
C LEU A 354 -9.84 -1.41 29.15
N LEU A 355 -9.43 -0.14 29.26
CA LEU A 355 -8.79 0.37 30.48
C LEU A 355 -9.70 0.30 31.70
N SER A 356 -10.99 0.62 31.54
CA SER A 356 -11.98 0.49 32.60
C SER A 356 -12.18 -0.96 33.04
N LEU A 357 -12.23 -1.92 32.11
CA LEU A 357 -12.35 -3.36 32.41
C LEU A 357 -11.13 -3.89 33.16
N LEU A 358 -9.94 -3.44 32.79
CA LEU A 358 -8.70 -3.82 33.46
C LEU A 358 -8.53 -3.08 34.81
N GLY A 359 -9.24 -1.96 35.03
CA GLY A 359 -9.13 -1.14 36.23
C GLY A 359 -7.88 -0.25 36.23
N ILE A 360 -7.33 0.08 35.06
CA ILE A 360 -6.10 0.88 34.91
C ILE A 360 -6.44 2.27 34.37
N GLN A 361 -5.74 3.30 34.86
CA GLN A 361 -5.98 4.69 34.45
C GLN A 361 -5.14 5.15 33.24
N ARG A 362 -4.03 4.48 32.93
CA ARG A 362 -3.14 4.83 31.80
C ARG A 362 -2.82 3.60 30.97
N GLY A 363 -2.97 3.73 29.65
CA GLY A 363 -2.55 2.70 28.71
C GLY A 363 -1.04 2.59 28.58
N GLY A 364 -0.60 1.50 27.96
CA GLY A 364 0.79 1.21 27.62
C GLY A 364 0.88 0.30 26.39
N PRO A 365 2.08 -0.16 26.00
CA PRO A 365 2.28 -1.02 24.83
C PRO A 365 1.40 -2.28 24.80
N PHE A 366 1.18 -2.90 25.97
CA PHE A 366 0.32 -4.09 26.13
C PHE A 366 -1.12 -3.87 25.65
N VAL A 367 -1.65 -2.64 25.68
CA VAL A 367 -2.98 -2.33 25.13
C VAL A 367 -3.02 -2.62 23.64
N GLY A 368 -1.98 -2.23 22.91
CA GLY A 368 -1.84 -2.53 21.48
C GLY A 368 -1.76 -4.04 21.23
N GLU A 369 -1.03 -4.78 22.07
CA GLU A 369 -0.93 -6.24 21.98
C GLU A 369 -2.28 -6.92 22.18
N ILE A 370 -3.10 -6.44 23.12
CA ILE A 370 -4.48 -6.93 23.32
C ILE A 370 -5.34 -6.65 22.09
N PHE A 371 -5.30 -5.45 21.53
CA PHE A 371 -6.07 -5.14 20.31
C PHE A 371 -5.64 -5.99 19.11
N GLU A 372 -4.35 -6.28 18.98
CA GLU A 372 -3.81 -7.18 17.96
C GLU A 372 -4.24 -8.63 18.17
N GLU A 373 -4.28 -9.11 19.41
CA GLU A 373 -4.82 -10.42 19.77
C GLU A 373 -6.31 -10.51 19.41
N LEU A 374 -7.11 -9.53 19.83
CA LEU A 374 -8.54 -9.45 19.54
C LEU A 374 -8.81 -9.46 18.04
N LYS A 375 -8.11 -8.59 17.28
CA LYS A 375 -8.18 -8.56 15.82
C LYS A 375 -7.91 -9.94 15.23
N THR A 376 -6.82 -10.59 15.64
CA THR A 376 -6.42 -11.91 15.12
C THR A 376 -7.49 -12.97 15.39
N LEU A 377 -8.07 -12.98 16.60
CA LEU A 377 -9.11 -13.95 16.96
C LEU A 377 -10.44 -13.68 16.25
N VAL A 378 -10.82 -12.41 16.12
CA VAL A 378 -12.03 -11.98 15.41
C VAL A 378 -11.94 -12.32 13.93
N LEU A 379 -10.84 -11.97 13.25
CA LEU A 379 -10.62 -12.33 11.84
C LEU A 379 -10.49 -13.84 11.63
N ALA A 380 -10.10 -14.61 12.64
CA ALA A 380 -10.06 -16.07 12.56
C ALA A 380 -11.42 -16.73 12.90
N ASN A 381 -12.49 -15.96 13.11
CA ASN A 381 -13.79 -16.44 13.62
C ASN A 381 -13.69 -17.26 14.92
N LYS A 382 -12.66 -16.99 15.74
CA LYS A 382 -12.45 -17.62 17.06
C LYS A 382 -13.03 -16.80 18.20
N LEU A 383 -13.37 -15.54 17.94
CA LEU A 383 -14.03 -14.63 18.86
C LEU A 383 -15.07 -13.82 18.10
N GLU A 384 -16.31 -13.82 18.58
CA GLU A 384 -17.35 -12.96 18.00
C GLU A 384 -17.04 -11.49 18.29
N ASN A 385 -17.19 -10.62 17.28
CA ASN A 385 -17.04 -9.18 17.45
C ASN A 385 -18.29 -8.56 18.10
N SER A 386 -18.62 -9.02 19.31
CA SER A 386 -19.72 -8.49 20.11
C SER A 386 -19.20 -8.01 21.46
N HIS A 387 -19.82 -6.96 21.98
CA HIS A 387 -19.45 -6.38 23.26
C HIS A 387 -19.43 -7.42 24.41
N PRO A 388 -20.45 -8.29 24.56
CA PRO A 388 -20.44 -9.32 25.60
C PRO A 388 -19.31 -10.34 25.43
N ALA A 389 -19.06 -10.82 24.21
CA ALA A 389 -18.05 -11.84 23.93
C ALA A 389 -16.64 -11.31 24.19
N ILE A 390 -16.33 -10.11 23.69
CA ILE A 390 -15.01 -9.48 23.90
C ILE A 390 -14.82 -9.16 25.39
N ARG A 391 -15.84 -8.63 26.08
CA ARG A 391 -15.75 -8.34 27.52
C ARG A 391 -15.47 -9.61 28.33
N ASP A 392 -16.20 -10.69 28.09
CA ASP A 392 -15.98 -11.98 28.77
C ASP A 392 -14.56 -12.51 28.51
N PHE A 393 -14.11 -12.45 27.24
CA PHE A 393 -12.76 -12.85 26.85
C PHE A 393 -11.68 -12.07 27.61
N ILE A 394 -11.81 -10.75 27.70
CA ILE A 394 -10.86 -9.89 28.41
C ILE A 394 -10.90 -10.15 29.92
N MET A 395 -12.09 -10.26 30.52
CA MET A 395 -12.23 -10.49 31.96
C MET A 395 -11.65 -11.83 32.40
N LYS A 396 -11.81 -12.89 31.60
CA LYS A 396 -11.20 -14.21 31.84
C LYS A 396 -9.66 -14.20 31.76
N ARG A 397 -9.09 -13.23 31.04
CA ARG A 397 -7.64 -13.07 30.86
C ARG A 397 -7.06 -11.88 31.62
N ARG A 398 -7.88 -11.19 32.42
CA ARG A 398 -7.48 -9.96 33.13
C ARG A 398 -6.21 -10.14 33.95
N MET A 399 -6.11 -11.24 34.70
CA MET A 399 -4.91 -11.50 35.52
C MET A 399 -3.64 -11.73 34.71
N ILE A 400 -3.76 -12.21 33.46
CA ILE A 400 -2.63 -12.43 32.56
C ILE A 400 -2.11 -11.09 32.06
N TYR A 401 -3.02 -10.21 31.63
CA TYR A 401 -2.67 -8.87 31.14
C TYR A 401 -2.05 -7.97 32.22
N LEU A 402 -2.37 -8.23 33.50
CA LEU A 402 -1.90 -7.46 34.64
C LEU A 402 -0.73 -8.10 35.39
N ASP A 403 -0.28 -9.29 34.96
CA ASP A 403 0.70 -10.14 35.67
C ASP A 403 0.36 -10.27 37.17
N GLU A 404 -0.92 -10.47 37.48
CA GLU A 404 -1.41 -10.53 38.85
C GLU A 404 -0.93 -11.81 39.53
N THR A 405 -0.44 -11.66 40.77
CA THR A 405 -0.04 -12.77 41.64
C THR A 405 -1.01 -12.89 42.80
N PHE A 406 -1.42 -14.12 43.13
CA PHE A 406 -2.21 -14.42 44.30
C PHE A 406 -1.38 -15.20 45.32
N ALA A 407 -1.49 -14.84 46.60
CA ALA A 407 -0.79 -15.53 47.68
C ALA A 407 -1.80 -16.10 48.69
N ALA A 408 -1.67 -17.38 49.00
CA ALA A 408 -2.43 -18.05 50.06
C ALA A 408 -1.48 -18.54 51.15
N VAL A 409 -1.85 -18.29 52.41
CA VAL A 409 -1.06 -18.68 53.58
C VAL A 409 -1.72 -19.87 54.25
N TYR A 410 -0.92 -20.90 54.54
CA TYR A 410 -1.34 -22.12 55.19
C TYR A 410 -0.45 -22.40 56.41
N THR A 411 -1.00 -23.02 57.44
CA THR A 411 -0.24 -23.54 58.58
C THR A 411 -0.19 -25.06 58.49
N VAL A 412 1.00 -25.65 58.57
CA VAL A 412 1.16 -27.11 58.53
C VAL A 412 0.50 -27.73 59.77
N GLY A 413 -0.61 -28.44 59.58
CA GLY A 413 -1.31 -29.17 60.62
C GLY A 413 -0.88 -30.63 60.72
N GLN A 414 -1.39 -31.34 61.73
CA GLN A 414 -1.11 -32.76 61.93
C GLN A 414 -1.47 -33.58 60.67
N LYS A 415 -2.65 -33.33 60.10
CA LYS A 415 -3.15 -34.02 58.89
C LYS A 415 -2.29 -33.81 57.64
N ASP A 416 -1.40 -32.81 57.63
CA ASP A 416 -0.59 -32.44 56.47
C ASP A 416 0.79 -33.11 56.49
N LEU A 417 1.10 -33.88 57.54
CA LEU A 417 2.40 -34.52 57.73
C LEU A 417 2.55 -35.78 56.87
N ALA A 418 3.78 -36.03 56.41
CA ALA A 418 4.10 -37.21 55.59
C ALA A 418 3.80 -38.53 56.31
N SER A 419 3.99 -38.56 57.64
CA SER A 419 3.63 -39.69 58.51
C SER A 419 2.13 -39.97 58.58
N GLU A 420 1.29 -38.94 58.50
CA GLU A 420 -0.16 -39.05 58.64
C GLU A 420 -0.84 -39.32 57.29
N ILE A 421 -0.32 -38.74 56.21
CA ILE A 421 -0.81 -38.95 54.84
C ILE A 421 -0.35 -40.30 54.27
N GLY A 422 0.66 -40.94 54.88
CA GLY A 422 1.21 -42.22 54.43
C GLY A 422 2.22 -42.07 53.29
N SER A 423 2.74 -40.87 53.03
CA SER A 423 3.75 -40.60 52.00
C SER A 423 5.19 -40.63 52.52
N GLY A 424 5.39 -40.90 53.81
CA GLY A 424 6.70 -40.98 54.46
C GLY A 424 6.58 -41.29 55.95
N THR A 425 7.71 -41.30 56.67
CA THR A 425 7.74 -41.60 58.13
C THR A 425 8.07 -40.39 59.00
N LEU A 426 8.47 -39.27 58.39
CA LEU A 426 8.91 -38.07 59.10
C LEU A 426 7.73 -37.10 59.38
N PRO A 427 7.72 -36.40 60.52
CA PRO A 427 6.69 -35.41 60.87
C PRO A 427 6.97 -34.05 60.19
N VAL A 428 7.01 -34.06 58.86
CA VAL A 428 7.21 -32.87 58.01
C VAL A 428 6.10 -32.77 56.98
N LEU A 429 5.87 -31.57 56.43
CA LEU A 429 4.89 -31.32 55.37
C LEU A 429 5.04 -32.34 54.23
N ALA A 430 3.95 -33.05 53.94
CA ALA A 430 3.91 -34.04 52.88
C ALA A 430 3.84 -33.35 51.51
N THR A 431 4.51 -33.93 50.50
CA THR A 431 4.37 -33.45 49.11
C THR A 431 2.92 -33.45 48.60
N PRO A 432 2.07 -34.46 48.89
CA PRO A 432 0.65 -34.41 48.54
C PRO A 432 -0.13 -33.28 49.23
N ALA A 433 0.18 -32.97 50.50
CA ALA A 433 -0.45 -31.85 51.20
C ALA A 433 -0.06 -30.50 50.57
N LEU A 434 1.22 -30.33 50.23
CA LEU A 434 1.69 -29.14 49.52
C LEU A 434 1.04 -29.00 48.15
N LEU A 435 0.86 -30.10 47.41
CA LEU A 435 0.11 -30.09 46.14
C LEU A 435 -1.32 -29.61 46.36
N ALA A 436 -2.02 -30.08 47.41
CA ALA A 436 -3.36 -29.62 47.73
C ALA A 436 -3.40 -28.10 48.06
N MET A 437 -2.39 -27.58 48.75
CA MET A 437 -2.26 -26.13 49.01
C MET A 437 -2.07 -25.34 47.70
N ILE A 438 -1.27 -25.87 46.76
CA ILE A 438 -1.07 -25.28 45.42
C ILE A 438 -2.37 -25.31 44.62
N GLU A 439 -3.08 -26.45 44.59
CA GLU A 439 -4.36 -26.59 43.92
C GLU A 439 -5.38 -25.55 44.42
N ASN A 440 -5.46 -25.37 45.74
CA ASN A 440 -6.34 -24.37 46.36
C ASN A 440 -5.94 -22.94 46.02
N ALA A 441 -4.63 -22.63 45.99
CA ALA A 441 -4.16 -21.30 45.60
C ALA A 441 -4.46 -20.99 44.12
N CYS A 442 -4.23 -21.95 43.22
CA CYS A 442 -4.56 -21.84 41.80
C CYS A 442 -6.07 -21.68 41.57
N MET A 443 -6.91 -22.34 42.36
CA MET A 443 -8.35 -22.12 42.33
C MET A 443 -8.71 -20.72 42.87
N GLY A 444 -8.06 -20.27 43.94
CA GLY A 444 -8.26 -18.95 44.52
C GLY A 444 -8.14 -17.82 43.51
N ILE A 445 -7.08 -17.82 42.70
CA ILE A 445 -6.83 -16.73 41.73
C ILE A 445 -7.86 -16.72 40.57
N VAL A 446 -8.33 -17.88 40.11
CA VAL A 446 -9.29 -17.94 38.97
C VAL A 446 -10.74 -17.82 39.37
N LYS A 447 -11.09 -17.93 40.65
CA LYS A 447 -12.48 -18.06 41.12
C LYS A 447 -13.41 -16.95 40.65
N GLU A 448 -12.95 -15.71 40.69
CA GLU A 448 -13.76 -14.55 40.30
C GLU A 448 -13.86 -14.36 38.77
N HIS A 449 -13.12 -15.16 38.01
CA HIS A 449 -13.05 -15.12 36.55
C HIS A 449 -13.77 -16.29 35.89
N LEU A 450 -14.38 -17.19 36.66
CA LEU A 450 -15.19 -18.29 36.15
C LEU A 450 -16.62 -17.81 35.90
N SER A 451 -17.25 -18.36 34.86
CA SER A 451 -18.67 -18.13 34.59
C SER A 451 -19.54 -18.82 35.64
N GLU A 452 -20.78 -18.37 35.79
CA GLU A 452 -21.71 -18.96 36.76
C GLU A 452 -21.95 -20.45 36.46
N GLY A 453 -21.77 -21.31 37.46
CA GLY A 453 -21.88 -22.77 37.32
C GLY A 453 -20.58 -23.48 36.89
N ASP A 454 -19.54 -22.73 36.52
CA ASP A 454 -18.24 -23.31 36.18
C ASP A 454 -17.34 -23.48 37.42
N THR A 455 -16.50 -24.50 37.36
CA THR A 455 -15.41 -24.75 38.31
C THR A 455 -14.14 -25.13 37.54
N THR A 456 -13.04 -25.38 38.23
CA THR A 456 -11.84 -25.93 37.61
C THR A 456 -11.40 -27.23 38.26
N VAL A 457 -10.80 -28.12 37.48
CA VAL A 457 -10.20 -29.38 37.92
C VAL A 457 -8.73 -29.42 37.54
N GLY A 458 -7.86 -29.86 38.45
CA GLY A 458 -6.45 -30.08 38.17
C GLY A 458 -6.27 -31.26 37.21
N ILE A 459 -5.50 -31.08 36.15
CA ILE A 459 -5.25 -32.14 35.15
C ILE A 459 -3.76 -32.49 35.00
N HIS A 460 -2.87 -31.60 35.45
CA HIS A 460 -1.44 -31.81 35.38
C HIS A 460 -0.72 -30.90 36.37
N CYS A 461 0.19 -31.45 37.18
CA CYS A 461 1.09 -30.70 38.04
C CYS A 461 2.51 -31.28 37.95
N ASP A 462 3.48 -30.40 37.73
CA ASP A 462 4.90 -30.68 37.88
C ASP A 462 5.42 -29.93 39.12
N LEU A 463 5.71 -30.66 40.20
CA LEU A 463 6.04 -30.10 41.52
C LEU A 463 7.43 -30.53 41.96
N HIS A 464 8.30 -29.55 42.24
CA HIS A 464 9.59 -29.75 42.86
C HIS A 464 9.54 -29.31 44.32
N HIS A 465 9.43 -30.27 45.25
CA HIS A 465 9.47 -30.02 46.70
C HIS A 465 10.92 -30.11 47.21
N LYS A 466 11.56 -28.95 47.38
CA LYS A 466 13.02 -28.81 47.57
C LYS A 466 13.46 -28.89 49.02
N LYS A 467 12.62 -28.49 49.98
CA LYS A 467 12.97 -28.39 51.40
C LYS A 467 11.82 -28.84 52.29
N ALA A 468 12.15 -29.53 53.38
CA ALA A 468 11.16 -29.96 54.37
C ALA A 468 10.71 -28.78 55.25
N SER A 469 9.44 -28.81 55.65
CA SER A 469 8.84 -27.83 56.59
C SER A 469 8.23 -28.57 57.79
N PRO A 470 8.50 -28.14 59.04
CA PRO A 470 7.98 -28.81 60.24
C PRO A 470 6.48 -28.53 60.46
N ILE A 471 5.87 -29.27 61.38
CA ILE A 471 4.54 -28.96 61.90
C ILE A 471 4.50 -27.52 62.45
N HIS A 472 3.36 -26.84 62.27
CA HIS A 472 3.13 -25.43 62.59
C HIS A 472 3.94 -24.42 61.77
N ALA A 473 4.75 -24.87 60.81
CA ALA A 473 5.36 -23.94 59.86
C ALA A 473 4.28 -23.22 59.05
N GLU A 474 4.54 -21.95 58.76
CA GLU A 474 3.72 -21.17 57.84
C GLU A 474 4.25 -21.34 56.41
N ILE A 475 3.35 -21.63 55.48
CA ILE A 475 3.61 -21.86 54.07
C ILE A 475 2.85 -20.83 53.26
N THR A 476 3.58 -19.95 52.57
CA THR A 476 3.00 -19.00 51.62
C THR A 476 3.12 -19.57 50.21
N VAL A 477 1.99 -19.89 49.59
CA VAL A 477 1.93 -20.31 48.18
C VAL A 477 1.57 -19.10 47.34
N THR A 478 2.46 -18.71 46.45
CA THR A 478 2.23 -17.67 45.44
C THR A 478 1.96 -18.32 44.10
N VAL A 479 0.94 -17.85 43.38
CA VAL A 479 0.55 -18.34 42.06
C VAL A 479 0.36 -17.18 41.10
N ARG A 480 0.71 -17.42 39.83
CA ARG A 480 0.37 -16.55 38.71
C ARG A 480 -0.17 -17.38 37.54
N VAL A 481 -1.10 -16.81 36.78
CA VAL A 481 -1.59 -17.43 35.56
C VAL A 481 -0.71 -16.98 34.40
N THR A 482 -0.10 -17.92 33.70
CA THR A 482 0.79 -17.61 32.57
C THR A 482 0.07 -17.65 31.23
N GLU A 483 -0.97 -18.47 31.11
CA GLU A 483 -1.72 -18.65 29.85
C GLU A 483 -3.15 -19.12 30.14
N HIS A 484 -4.10 -18.70 29.30
CA HIS A 484 -5.45 -19.26 29.24
C HIS A 484 -5.78 -19.66 27.79
N ARG A 485 -5.85 -20.97 27.53
CA ARG A 485 -6.05 -21.54 26.19
C ARG A 485 -7.22 -22.50 26.17
N GLY A 486 -8.24 -22.17 25.36
CA GLY A 486 -9.49 -22.91 25.34
C GLY A 486 -10.16 -22.86 26.71
N ASN A 487 -10.38 -24.01 27.33
CA ASN A 487 -10.90 -24.14 28.68
C ASN A 487 -9.80 -24.43 29.72
N LYS A 488 -8.52 -24.13 29.47
CA LYS A 488 -7.42 -24.48 30.38
C LYS A 488 -6.65 -23.26 30.83
N TYR A 489 -6.39 -23.18 32.13
CA TYR A 489 -5.46 -22.24 32.75
C TYR A 489 -4.14 -22.93 33.05
N PHE A 490 -3.04 -22.23 32.75
CA PHE A 490 -1.68 -22.64 33.04
C PHE A 490 -1.10 -21.70 34.10
N PHE A 491 -0.42 -22.28 35.09
CA PHE A 491 0.03 -21.58 36.27
C PHE A 491 1.52 -21.83 36.51
N GLU A 492 2.16 -20.80 37.06
CA GLU A 492 3.43 -20.93 37.76
C GLU A 492 3.22 -20.65 39.24
N CYS A 493 3.76 -21.53 40.07
CA CYS A 493 3.53 -21.54 41.51
C CYS A 493 4.87 -21.62 42.25
N ALA A 494 4.95 -20.95 43.39
CA ALA A 494 6.07 -21.06 44.31
C ALA A 494 5.57 -21.11 45.75
N ALA A 495 6.14 -22.01 46.56
CA ALA A 495 5.85 -22.10 47.98
C ALA A 495 7.06 -21.66 48.79
N HIS A 496 6.82 -20.82 49.80
CA HIS A 496 7.83 -20.27 50.68
C HIS A 496 7.51 -20.56 52.14
N SER A 497 8.55 -20.80 52.94
CA SER A 497 8.44 -20.83 54.40
C SER A 497 9.60 -20.04 55.00
N GLN A 498 9.31 -19.16 55.96
CA GLN A 498 10.30 -18.28 56.60
C GLN A 498 11.20 -17.53 55.58
N GLY A 499 10.60 -17.03 54.49
CA GLY A 499 11.31 -16.31 53.43
C GLY A 499 12.15 -17.15 52.48
N HIS A 500 12.22 -18.48 52.67
CA HIS A 500 12.93 -19.38 51.77
C HIS A 500 11.97 -20.12 50.86
N GLU A 501 12.29 -20.22 49.57
CA GLU A 501 11.57 -21.09 48.64
C GLU A 501 11.76 -22.55 49.07
N ILE A 502 10.63 -23.23 49.31
CA ILE A 502 10.58 -24.65 49.67
C ILE A 502 10.08 -25.51 48.50
N ALA A 503 9.35 -24.93 47.54
CA ALA A 503 8.93 -25.62 46.33
C ALA A 503 8.63 -24.66 45.16
N SER A 504 8.71 -25.22 43.95
CA SER A 504 8.26 -24.58 42.71
C SER A 504 7.40 -25.56 41.93
N ALA A 505 6.34 -25.08 41.28
CA ALA A 505 5.48 -25.93 40.46
C ALA A 505 4.98 -25.24 39.19
N LYS A 506 4.75 -26.05 38.15
CA LYS A 506 3.93 -25.69 37.00
C LYS A 506 2.64 -26.48 37.05
N HIS A 507 1.51 -25.80 36.95
CA HIS A 507 0.22 -26.42 37.13
C HIS A 507 -0.73 -26.12 35.97
N THR A 508 -1.64 -27.04 35.66
CA THR A 508 -2.68 -26.85 34.65
C THR A 508 -4.03 -27.27 35.21
N ARG A 509 -5.01 -26.38 35.11
CA ARG A 509 -6.40 -26.65 35.50
C ARG A 509 -7.34 -26.45 34.33
N ALA A 510 -8.27 -27.38 34.12
CA ALA A 510 -9.32 -27.27 33.12
C ALA A 510 -10.62 -26.71 33.74
N VAL A 511 -11.24 -25.76 33.09
CA VAL A 511 -12.59 -25.23 33.37
C VAL A 511 -13.61 -26.26 32.90
N VAL A 512 -14.56 -26.58 33.77
CA VAL A 512 -15.66 -27.51 33.53
C VAL A 512 -16.95 -26.96 34.14
N ASN A 513 -18.08 -27.18 33.48
CA ASN A 513 -19.37 -26.92 34.09
C ASN A 513 -19.64 -27.98 35.16
N ALA A 514 -19.95 -27.55 36.39
CA ALA A 514 -20.04 -28.48 37.52
C ALA A 514 -21.15 -29.53 37.34
N ASN A 515 -22.30 -29.15 36.79
CA ASN A 515 -23.43 -30.05 36.61
C ASN A 515 -23.19 -31.07 35.50
N GLU A 516 -22.69 -30.60 34.35
CA GLU A 516 -22.36 -31.48 33.21
C GLU A 516 -21.23 -32.45 33.56
N PHE A 517 -20.20 -31.95 34.26
CA PHE A 517 -19.08 -32.79 34.68
C PHE A 517 -19.56 -33.92 35.61
N MET A 518 -20.41 -33.62 36.59
CA MET A 518 -20.96 -34.64 37.48
C MET A 518 -21.89 -35.62 36.76
N ALA A 519 -22.66 -35.16 35.78
CA ALA A 519 -23.49 -36.02 34.95
C ALA A 519 -22.66 -36.98 34.08
N SER A 520 -21.47 -36.57 33.64
CA SER A 520 -20.56 -37.41 32.84
C SER A 520 -19.88 -38.55 33.61
N LEU A 521 -19.94 -38.52 34.95
CA LEU A 521 -19.34 -39.52 35.84
C LEU A 521 -20.31 -40.63 36.26
N GLN A 522 -21.59 -40.50 35.89
CA GLN A 522 -22.65 -41.50 36.06
C GLN A 522 -22.71 -42.41 34.84
#